data_AF-A0A4S2JRK1-F1
#
_entry.id   AF-A0A4S2JRK1-F1
#
_cell.length_a   1.000
_cell.length_b   1.000
_cell.length_c   1.000
_cell.angle_alpha   90.00
_cell.angle_beta   90.00
_cell.angle_gamma   90.00
#
_symmetry.space_group_name_H-M   'P 1'
#
loop_
_entity.id
_entity.type
_entity.pdbx_description
1 polymer ?
#
loop_
_entity_poly.entity_id
_entity_poly.type
_entity_poly.pdbx_seq_one_letter_code
_entity_poly.pdbx_strand_id
1 'polypeptide(L)'
;MRFPKMAKFAIVAIVLLASTVSQSQRIIRETTTQSADANVAAMRDILQKISSGDSNTEDDSKLVEIIKEAVVRTAEEIKTPTGSIEAAAKKAQILVSELTSAYTNAIYNAKSPEDGRENFVRFQTTVQAIVEFIKNGQFLA
;
A
#
# COMPACT_ATOMS: atom_id res chain seq x y z
N MET A 1 -18.72 -15.39 -35.63
CA MET A 1 -17.39 -15.46 -34.97
C MET A 1 -17.15 -14.11 -34.28
N ARG A 2 -17.61 -13.93 -33.04
CA ARG A 2 -16.88 -14.07 -31.75
C ARG A 2 -15.54 -13.31 -31.73
N PHE A 3 -15.61 -12.04 -31.36
CA PHE A 3 -14.48 -11.19 -30.96
C PHE A 3 -13.83 -11.73 -29.67
N PRO A 4 -12.53 -11.46 -29.45
CA PRO A 4 -12.04 -11.13 -28.14
C PRO A 4 -11.65 -9.65 -28.06
N LYS A 5 -12.20 -9.03 -27.01
CA LYS A 5 -11.99 -7.67 -26.52
C LYS A 5 -10.49 -7.37 -26.36
N MET A 6 -10.02 -6.30 -26.99
CA MET A 6 -8.81 -5.60 -26.58
C MET A 6 -9.07 -5.00 -25.19
N ALA A 7 -8.35 -5.51 -24.19
CA ALA A 7 -8.36 -4.99 -22.83
C ALA A 7 -7.79 -3.56 -22.85
N LYS A 8 -8.58 -2.62 -22.34
CA LYS A 8 -8.23 -1.22 -22.17
C LYS A 8 -7.14 -1.13 -21.10
N PHE A 9 -5.90 -0.87 -21.50
CA PHE A 9 -4.86 -0.43 -20.58
C PHE A 9 -5.18 1.01 -20.15
N ALA A 10 -5.89 1.16 -19.03
CA ALA A 10 -6.09 2.45 -18.40
C ALA A 10 -4.82 2.80 -17.62
N ILE A 11 -3.95 3.59 -18.25
CA ILE A 11 -2.82 4.26 -17.60
C ILE A 11 -3.41 5.32 -16.67
N VAL A 12 -3.28 5.13 -15.36
CA VAL A 12 -3.69 6.13 -14.36
C VAL A 12 -2.53 7.10 -14.15
N ALA A 13 -2.61 8.24 -14.83
CA ALA A 13 -1.85 9.43 -14.48
C ALA A 13 -2.64 10.19 -13.39
N ILE A 14 -2.03 10.46 -12.23
CA ILE A 14 -2.53 11.48 -11.31
C ILE A 14 -1.38 12.43 -10.93
N VAL A 15 -1.76 13.69 -10.96
CA VAL A 15 -1.00 14.91 -11.19
C VAL A 15 -0.37 15.48 -9.90
N LEU A 16 0.81 16.07 -10.08
CA LEU A 16 1.45 17.05 -9.19
C LEU A 16 0.48 18.16 -8.76
N LEU A 17 0.29 18.38 -7.46
CA LEU A 17 -0.16 19.67 -6.94
C LEU A 17 0.53 20.03 -5.62
N ALA A 18 0.87 21.31 -5.54
CA ALA A 18 1.89 21.91 -4.71
C ALA A 18 1.65 21.80 -3.20
N SER A 19 2.75 21.63 -2.46
CA SER A 19 2.79 21.77 -1.02
C SER A 19 3.16 23.21 -0.65
N THR A 20 2.24 23.94 -0.02
CA THR A 20 2.59 24.95 0.98
C THR A 20 1.79 24.66 2.26
N VAL A 21 2.42 24.98 3.39
CA VAL A 21 1.85 25.12 4.75
C VAL A 21 1.93 23.89 5.68
N SER A 22 3.03 23.95 6.44
CA SER A 22 3.11 24.09 7.90
C SER A 22 2.70 22.91 8.79
N GLN A 23 3.73 22.27 9.34
CA GLN A 23 3.68 21.38 10.51
C GLN A 23 3.10 22.13 11.72
N SER A 24 2.09 21.55 12.36
CA SER A 24 1.86 21.76 13.78
C SER A 24 1.57 20.42 14.45
N GLN A 25 2.53 19.99 15.27
CA GLN A 25 2.46 18.81 16.11
C GLN A 25 1.43 19.00 17.22
N ARG A 26 0.66 17.96 17.55
CA ARG A 26 0.22 17.74 18.92
C ARG A 26 0.09 16.26 19.25
N ILE A 27 0.85 15.89 20.28
CA ILE A 27 0.96 14.60 20.96
C ILE A 27 -0.38 14.23 21.61
N ILE A 28 -0.75 12.94 21.65
CA ILE A 28 -1.32 12.14 22.77
C ILE A 28 -1.65 10.72 22.23
N ARG A 29 -1.12 9.65 22.87
CA ARG A 29 -1.82 8.42 23.35
C ARG A 29 -0.85 7.20 23.46
N GLU A 30 -0.28 7.01 24.65
CA GLU A 30 0.77 6.03 24.99
C GLU A 30 0.39 4.53 24.92
N THR A 31 -0.83 4.18 24.53
CA THR A 31 -1.22 2.77 24.31
C THR A 31 -1.34 2.41 22.82
N THR A 32 -1.48 3.41 21.96
CA THR A 32 -1.62 3.25 20.49
C THR A 32 -0.26 3.24 19.81
N THR A 33 0.74 3.91 20.39
CA THR A 33 2.09 4.06 19.81
C THR A 33 2.81 2.72 19.70
N GLN A 34 2.71 1.84 20.69
CA GLN A 34 3.43 0.57 20.67
C GLN A 34 2.94 -0.38 19.56
N SER A 35 1.63 -0.41 19.30
CA SER A 35 1.05 -1.15 18.17
C SER A 35 1.37 -0.48 16.83
N ALA A 36 1.40 0.85 16.78
CA ALA A 36 1.84 1.59 15.58
C ALA A 36 3.29 1.24 15.21
N ASP A 37 4.18 1.25 16.19
CA ASP A 37 5.59 0.98 16.01
C ASP A 37 5.83 -0.48 15.62
N ALA A 38 5.08 -1.42 16.20
CA ALA A 38 5.12 -2.83 15.82
C ALA A 38 4.66 -3.05 14.37
N ASN A 39 3.57 -2.41 13.95
CA ASN A 39 3.06 -2.51 12.58
C ASN A 39 4.02 -1.87 11.57
N VAL A 40 4.64 -0.74 11.91
CA VAL A 40 5.65 -0.10 11.05
C VAL A 40 6.90 -0.98 10.92
N ALA A 41 7.36 -1.60 12.00
CA ALA A 41 8.49 -2.52 11.97
C ALA A 41 8.17 -3.78 11.14
N ALA A 42 7.00 -4.38 11.36
CA ALA A 42 6.55 -5.55 10.61
C ALA A 42 6.39 -5.26 9.11
N MET A 43 5.82 -4.11 8.76
CA MET A 43 5.70 -3.67 7.38
C MET A 43 7.07 -3.50 6.71
N ARG A 44 8.02 -2.86 7.40
CA ARG A 44 9.39 -2.70 6.88
C ARG A 44 10.10 -4.04 6.71
N ASP A 45 9.94 -4.96 7.66
CA ASP A 45 10.50 -6.32 7.58
C ASP A 45 9.95 -7.07 6.36
N ILE A 46 8.64 -7.04 6.16
CA ILE A 46 8.00 -7.68 4.99
C ILE A 46 8.46 -7.03 3.68
N LEU A 47 8.48 -5.70 3.60
CA LEU A 47 8.96 -5.01 2.40
C LEU A 47 10.42 -5.34 2.08
N GLN A 48 11.25 -5.51 3.11
CA GLN A 48 12.64 -5.93 2.95
C GLN A 48 12.73 -7.36 2.42
N LYS A 49 11.93 -8.30 2.95
CA LYS A 49 11.84 -9.68 2.44
C LYS A 49 11.34 -9.75 1.00
N ILE A 50 10.38 -8.89 0.63
CA ILE A 50 9.91 -8.78 -0.75
C ILE A 50 11.07 -8.32 -1.62
N SER A 51 11.74 -7.23 -1.25
CA SER A 51 12.87 -6.65 -1.99
C SER A 51 14.03 -7.63 -2.18
N SER A 52 14.30 -8.50 -1.20
CA SER A 52 15.33 -9.55 -1.31
C SER A 52 14.90 -10.81 -2.07
N GLY A 53 13.60 -10.94 -2.37
CA GLY A 53 13.03 -12.14 -2.99
C GLY A 53 12.80 -13.30 -2.03
N ASP A 54 12.94 -13.09 -0.71
CA ASP A 54 12.77 -14.12 0.32
C ASP A 54 11.33 -14.19 0.89
N SER A 55 10.46 -13.29 0.45
CA SER A 55 9.05 -13.25 0.88
C SER A 55 8.19 -14.34 0.25
N ASN A 56 7.07 -14.65 0.90
CA ASN A 56 6.04 -15.57 0.41
C ASN A 56 4.63 -14.94 0.39
N THR A 57 3.62 -15.72 -0.02
CA THR A 57 2.22 -15.26 -0.12
C THR A 57 1.56 -14.93 1.23
N GLU A 58 2.06 -15.51 2.32
CA GLU A 58 1.61 -15.16 3.68
C GLU A 58 2.12 -13.76 4.07
N ASP A 59 3.37 -13.43 3.72
CA ASP A 59 3.91 -12.09 3.91
C ASP A 59 3.10 -11.05 3.12
N ASP A 60 2.71 -11.37 1.88
CA ASP A 60 1.86 -10.49 1.06
C ASP A 60 0.51 -10.23 1.74
N SER A 61 -0.11 -11.28 2.28
CA SER A 61 -1.41 -11.19 2.96
C SER A 61 -1.32 -10.35 4.24
N LYS A 62 -0.29 -10.58 5.06
CA LYS A 62 -0.01 -9.78 6.27
C LYS A 62 0.25 -8.32 5.92
N LEU A 63 0.96 -8.06 4.82
CA LEU A 63 1.22 -6.71 4.37
C LEU A 63 -0.07 -5.98 3.99
N VAL A 64 -0.99 -6.64 3.30
CA VAL A 64 -2.31 -6.07 2.98
C VAL A 64 -3.07 -5.72 4.26
N GLU A 65 -3.05 -6.57 5.28
CA GLU A 65 -3.70 -6.30 6.56
C GLU A 65 -3.09 -5.07 7.27
N ILE A 66 -1.77 -5.02 7.37
CA ILE A 66 -1.07 -3.89 8.00
C ILE A 66 -1.35 -2.58 7.25
N ILE A 67 -1.37 -2.61 5.91
CA ILE A 67 -1.69 -1.45 5.09
C ILE A 67 -3.14 -0.99 5.34
N LYS A 68 -4.11 -1.91 5.38
CA LYS A 68 -5.51 -1.59 5.68
C LYS A 68 -5.63 -0.91 7.05
N GLU A 69 -5.03 -1.49 8.09
CA GLU A 69 -5.04 -0.91 9.44
C GLU A 69 -4.41 0.48 9.48
N ALA A 70 -3.27 0.67 8.80
CA ALA A 70 -2.59 1.96 8.75
C ALA A 70 -3.45 3.04 8.07
N VAL A 71 -4.17 2.67 7.01
CA VAL A 71 -5.07 3.57 6.28
C VAL A 71 -6.30 3.92 7.12
N VAL A 72 -6.96 2.94 7.77
CA VAL A 72 -8.10 3.17 8.68
C VAL A 72 -7.69 4.09 9.82
N ARG A 73 -6.58 3.78 10.51
CA ARG A 73 -6.08 4.58 11.62
C ARG A 73 -5.79 6.02 11.22
N THR A 74 -5.19 6.21 10.04
CA THR A 74 -4.93 7.56 9.51
C THR A 74 -6.24 8.32 9.25
N ALA A 75 -7.28 7.63 8.78
CA ALA A 75 -8.60 8.24 8.60
C ALA A 75 -9.22 8.64 9.95
N GLU A 76 -9.19 7.75 10.94
CA GLU A 76 -9.76 7.96 12.28
C GLU A 76 -9.11 9.10 13.06
N GLU A 77 -7.83 9.36 12.84
CA GLU A 77 -7.10 10.46 13.48
C GLU A 77 -7.59 11.85 13.04
N ILE A 78 -8.27 11.95 11.89
CA ILE A 78 -8.77 13.22 11.35
C ILE A 78 -10.26 13.38 11.68
N LYS A 79 -10.61 14.51 12.30
CA LYS A 79 -11.99 14.76 12.80
C LYS A 79 -12.98 15.21 11.72
N THR A 80 -12.53 15.43 10.48
CA THR A 80 -13.38 15.88 9.38
C THR A 80 -13.50 14.76 8.33
N PRO A 81 -14.71 14.50 7.79
CA PRO A 81 -14.88 13.45 6.78
C PRO A 81 -13.97 13.63 5.56
N THR A 82 -13.89 14.85 5.01
CA THR A 82 -13.03 15.15 3.86
C THR A 82 -11.55 14.96 4.17
N GLY A 83 -11.08 15.46 5.32
CA GLY A 83 -9.69 15.33 5.72
C GLY A 83 -9.29 13.88 6.01
N SER A 84 -10.21 13.07 6.54
CA SER A 84 -10.00 11.64 6.80
C SER A 84 -9.74 10.88 5.51
N ILE A 85 -10.58 11.12 4.48
CA ILE A 85 -10.45 10.48 3.17
C ILE A 85 -9.16 10.91 2.49
N GLU A 86 -8.82 12.20 2.52
CA GLU A 86 -7.59 12.72 1.91
C GLU A 86 -6.34 12.13 2.58
N ALA A 87 -6.30 12.10 3.92
CA ALA A 87 -5.19 11.55 4.68
C ALA A 87 -5.03 10.04 4.44
N ALA A 88 -6.15 9.29 4.43
CA ALA A 88 -6.18 7.87 4.12
C ALA A 88 -5.66 7.57 2.70
N ALA A 89 -6.14 8.33 1.70
CA ALA A 89 -5.69 8.19 0.32
C ALA A 89 -4.20 8.50 0.16
N LYS A 90 -3.70 9.56 0.80
CA LYS A 90 -2.28 9.92 0.79
C LYS A 90 -1.42 8.84 1.45
N LYS A 91 -1.86 8.30 2.60
CA LYS A 91 -1.16 7.20 3.28
C LYS A 91 -1.10 5.96 2.39
N ALA A 92 -2.21 5.59 1.78
CA ALA A 92 -2.27 4.49 0.85
C ALA A 92 -1.31 4.66 -0.35
N GLN A 93 -1.26 5.86 -0.95
CA GLN A 93 -0.35 6.14 -2.07
C GLN A 93 1.12 5.94 -1.69
N ILE A 94 1.53 6.40 -0.50
CA ILE A 94 2.89 6.20 0.01
C ILE A 94 3.18 4.70 0.15
N LEU A 95 2.27 3.96 0.78
CA LEU A 95 2.44 2.52 1.03
C LEU A 95 2.48 1.70 -0.26
N VAL A 96 1.63 2.02 -1.24
CA VAL A 96 1.65 1.39 -2.56
C VAL A 96 2.96 1.71 -3.31
N SER A 97 3.52 2.90 -3.12
CA SER A 97 4.80 3.27 -3.72
C SER A 97 5.97 2.47 -3.14
N GLU A 98 5.99 2.29 -1.80
CA GLU A 98 6.98 1.45 -1.12
C GLU A 98 6.88 -0.02 -1.57
N LEU A 99 5.64 -0.54 -1.65
CA LEU A 99 5.35 -1.88 -2.18
C LEU A 99 5.85 -2.06 -3.61
N THR A 100 5.55 -1.09 -4.47
CA THR A 100 5.97 -1.10 -5.88
C THR A 100 7.48 -1.13 -5.98
N SER A 101 8.17 -0.33 -5.17
CA SER A 101 9.64 -0.34 -5.11
C SER A 101 10.18 -1.72 -4.71
N ALA A 102 9.65 -2.31 -3.65
CA ALA A 102 10.09 -3.63 -3.17
C ALA A 102 9.93 -4.72 -4.24
N TYR A 103 8.74 -4.85 -4.85
CA TYR A 103 8.52 -5.85 -5.89
C TYR A 103 9.30 -5.55 -7.17
N THR A 104 9.47 -4.28 -7.53
CA THR A 104 10.32 -3.92 -8.67
C THR A 104 11.73 -4.45 -8.46
N ASN A 105 12.28 -4.28 -7.26
CA ASN A 105 13.60 -4.81 -6.92
C ASN A 105 13.63 -6.35 -6.96
N ALA A 106 12.60 -7.01 -6.43
CA ALA A 106 12.46 -8.47 -6.47
C ALA A 106 12.42 -9.03 -7.90
N ILE A 107 11.69 -8.35 -8.80
CA ILE A 107 11.53 -8.73 -10.20
C ILE A 107 12.84 -8.53 -10.97
N TYR A 108 13.52 -7.39 -10.78
CA TYR A 108 14.78 -7.11 -11.46
C TYR A 108 15.94 -8.00 -10.99
N ASN A 109 15.96 -8.37 -9.71
CA ASN A 109 17.01 -9.21 -9.14
C ASN A 109 16.66 -10.72 -9.15
N ALA A 110 15.56 -11.10 -9.80
CA ALA A 110 15.13 -12.49 -9.91
C ALA A 110 16.20 -13.36 -10.57
N LYS A 111 16.45 -14.55 -10.02
CA LYS A 111 17.46 -15.50 -10.52
C LYS A 111 17.01 -16.24 -11.78
N SER A 112 15.71 -16.28 -12.02
CA SER A 112 15.09 -16.90 -13.18
C SER A 112 13.91 -16.07 -13.71
N PRO A 113 13.55 -16.22 -15.01
CA PRO A 113 12.33 -15.63 -15.55
C PRO A 113 11.05 -16.08 -14.82
N GLU A 114 11.04 -17.32 -14.33
CA GLU A 114 9.93 -17.90 -13.56
C GLU A 114 9.73 -17.15 -12.25
N ASP A 115 10.80 -16.94 -11.47
CA ASP A 115 10.76 -16.17 -10.21
C ASP A 115 10.30 -14.72 -10.47
N GLY A 116 10.77 -14.10 -11.55
CA GLY A 116 10.36 -12.76 -11.95
C GLY A 116 8.87 -12.68 -12.29
N ARG A 117 8.34 -13.69 -13.01
CA ARG A 117 6.90 -13.78 -13.31
C ARG A 117 6.07 -14.01 -12.07
N GLU A 118 6.52 -14.87 -11.15
CA GLU A 118 5.84 -15.12 -9.89
C GLU A 118 5.75 -13.83 -9.06
N ASN A 119 6.87 -13.12 -8.88
CA ASN A 119 6.91 -11.85 -8.17
C ASN A 119 6.00 -10.78 -8.82
N PHE A 120 5.92 -10.76 -10.16
CA PHE A 120 5.00 -9.87 -10.86
C PHE A 120 3.53 -10.20 -10.59
N VAL A 121 3.14 -11.47 -10.60
CA VAL A 121 1.76 -11.89 -10.29
C VAL A 121 1.40 -11.56 -8.85
N ARG A 122 2.33 -11.81 -7.92
CA ARG A 122 2.18 -11.45 -6.49
C ARG A 122 1.99 -9.95 -6.34
N PHE A 123 2.84 -9.13 -6.96
CA PHE A 123 2.69 -7.67 -7.00
C PHE A 123 1.30 -7.23 -7.47
N GLN A 124 0.83 -7.75 -8.60
CA GLN A 124 -0.49 -7.40 -9.15
C GLN A 124 -1.62 -7.73 -8.17
N THR A 125 -1.56 -8.93 -7.57
CA THR A 125 -2.57 -9.40 -6.62
C THR A 125 -2.60 -8.55 -5.36
N THR A 126 -1.42 -8.26 -4.78
CA THR A 126 -1.28 -7.45 -3.56
C THR A 126 -1.76 -6.02 -3.79
N VAL A 127 -1.36 -5.38 -4.89
CA VAL A 127 -1.83 -4.02 -5.24
C VAL A 127 -3.34 -3.99 -5.48
N GLN A 128 -3.89 -4.98 -6.18
CA GLN A 128 -5.33 -5.05 -6.43
C GLN A 128 -6.11 -5.13 -5.11
N ALA A 129 -5.68 -5.95 -4.15
CA ALA A 129 -6.32 -6.06 -2.85
C ALA A 129 -6.33 -4.73 -2.07
N ILE A 130 -5.23 -3.97 -2.15
CA ILE A 130 -5.13 -2.64 -1.53
C ILE A 130 -6.04 -1.63 -2.23
N VAL A 131 -6.04 -1.61 -3.57
CA VAL A 131 -6.88 -0.70 -4.36
C VAL A 131 -8.37 -0.98 -4.15
N GLU A 132 -8.78 -2.25 -4.12
CA GLU A 132 -10.17 -2.63 -3.84
C GLU A 132 -10.61 -2.15 -2.47
N PHE A 133 -9.77 -2.29 -1.45
CA PHE A 133 -10.04 -1.76 -0.12
C PHE A 133 -10.23 -0.23 -0.13
N ILE A 134 -9.32 0.51 -0.74
CA ILE A 134 -9.38 1.99 -0.79
C ILE A 134 -10.63 2.45 -1.55
N LYS A 135 -10.96 1.80 -2.66
CA LYS A 135 -12.12 2.13 -3.49
C LYS A 135 -13.44 1.93 -2.76
N ASN A 136 -13.51 0.96 -1.85
CA ASN A 136 -14.73 0.74 -1.07
C ASN A 136 -15.01 1.90 -0.11
N GLY A 137 -14.01 2.73 0.22
CA GLY A 137 -14.19 3.96 0.99
C GLY A 137 -14.68 3.76 2.43
N GLN A 138 -14.80 2.51 2.88
CA GLN A 138 -15.19 2.12 4.23
C GLN A 138 -14.00 2.27 5.18
N PHE A 139 -13.50 3.49 5.33
CA PHE A 139 -12.45 3.83 6.28
C PHE A 139 -13.00 4.12 7.68
N LEU A 140 -14.29 4.39 7.78
CA LEU A 140 -15.01 4.75 8.99
C LEU A 140 -16.25 3.86 9.09
N ALA A 141 -16.40 3.16 10.20
CA ALA A 141 -17.57 2.34 10.52
C ALA A 141 -18.70 3.20 11.11
#